data_AF-A0A5C5WIW4-F1
#
_entry.id   AF-A0A5C5WIW4-F1
#
_cell.length_a   1.000
_cell.length_b   1.000
_cell.length_c   1.000
_cell.angle_alpha   90.00
_cell.angle_beta   90.00
_cell.angle_gamma   90.00
#
_symmetry.space_group_name_H-M   'P 1'
#
loop_
_entity.id
_entity.type
_entity.pdbx_description
1 polymer ?
#
loop_
_entity_poly.entity_id
_entity_poly.type
_entity_poly.pdbx_seq_one_letter_code
_entity_poly.pdbx_strand_id
1 'polypeptide(L)'
;MAGYEFTNEQNATFSSLAHKMGWVGWFFIVIGVFNLIGAVLLLTAIYRSEIPESYLENLPAEVKTELGKAEVPPQNRLWGFVTNAALGGVIYLCIGGWTRSAAASFSQIATTENRDIPHLMDGLSSLNSMYSLFYTLLVIMLIFFVVTMGMTLYATIMS
;
A
#
# COMPACT_ATOMS: atom_id res chain seq x y z
N MET A 1 23.35 22.95 -31.90
CA MET A 1 21.97 23.20 -31.44
C MET A 1 21.66 22.11 -30.45
N ALA A 2 21.48 22.50 -29.19
CA ALA A 2 21.22 21.57 -28.10
C ALA A 2 19.69 21.35 -28.10
N GLY A 3 19.22 20.42 -28.93
CA GLY A 3 17.80 20.11 -29.09
C GLY A 3 17.35 18.99 -28.16
N TYR A 4 16.04 18.73 -28.12
CA TYR A 4 15.48 17.55 -27.44
C TYR A 4 16.25 16.28 -27.79
N GLU A 5 16.52 15.44 -26.79
CA GLU A 5 17.24 14.17 -26.98
C GLU A 5 16.33 13.10 -27.60
N PHE A 6 15.01 13.32 -27.51
CA PHE A 6 13.97 12.46 -28.04
C PHE A 6 13.15 13.15 -29.14
N THR A 7 12.52 12.36 -30.00
CA THR A 7 11.60 12.88 -31.02
C THR A 7 10.29 13.37 -30.40
N ASN A 8 9.54 14.21 -31.12
CA ASN A 8 8.22 14.68 -30.68
C ASN A 8 7.25 13.52 -30.38
N GLU A 9 7.33 12.44 -31.15
CA GLU A 9 6.51 11.23 -30.97
C GLU A 9 6.88 10.48 -29.66
N GLN A 10 8.18 10.39 -29.36
CA GLN A 10 8.67 9.81 -28.11
C GLN A 10 8.25 10.66 -26.90
N ASN A 11 8.37 11.98 -26.98
CA ASN A 11 7.93 12.91 -25.92
C ASN A 11 6.42 12.82 -25.66
N ALA A 12 5.61 12.71 -26.72
CA ALA A 12 4.17 12.48 -26.58
C ALA A 12 3.86 11.15 -25.87
N THR A 13 4.66 10.11 -26.13
CA THR A 13 4.53 8.81 -25.47
C THR A 13 4.87 8.90 -23.98
N PHE A 14 5.97 9.55 -23.61
CA PHE A 14 6.36 9.78 -22.21
C PHE A 14 5.31 10.60 -21.46
N SER A 15 4.77 11.65 -22.08
CA SER A 15 3.71 12.48 -21.49
C SER A 15 2.41 11.70 -21.27
N SER A 16 1.99 10.89 -22.25
CA SER A 16 0.82 10.01 -22.13
C SER A 16 1.00 8.97 -21.00
N LEU A 17 2.19 8.37 -20.92
CA LEU A 17 2.54 7.44 -19.86
C LEU A 17 2.54 8.12 -18.48
N ALA A 18 3.18 9.28 -18.36
CA ALA A 18 3.23 10.09 -17.15
C ALA A 18 1.82 10.41 -16.64
N HIS A 19 0.91 10.84 -17.53
CA HIS A 19 -0.46 11.16 -17.14
C HIS A 19 -1.19 9.94 -16.55
N LYS A 20 -1.10 8.78 -17.22
CA LYS A 20 -1.71 7.52 -16.75
C LYS A 20 -1.12 7.08 -15.41
N MET A 21 0.21 7.08 -15.31
CA MET A 21 0.91 6.70 -14.08
C MET A 21 0.57 7.66 -12.93
N GLY A 22 0.46 8.96 -13.19
CA GLY A 22 0.06 9.94 -12.18
C GLY A 22 -1.32 9.66 -11.59
N TRP A 23 -2.29 9.30 -12.44
CA TRP A 23 -3.62 8.91 -11.99
C TRP A 23 -3.61 7.61 -11.18
N VAL A 24 -2.92 6.58 -11.67
CA VAL A 24 -2.77 5.29 -10.97
C VAL A 24 -2.08 5.47 -9.62
N GLY A 25 -1.03 6.29 -9.56
CA GLY A 25 -0.30 6.57 -8.33
C GLY A 25 -1.20 7.21 -7.27
N TRP A 26 -2.00 8.21 -7.65
CA TRP A 26 -2.98 8.82 -6.76
C TRP A 26 -4.04 7.84 -6.27
N PHE A 27 -4.57 7.02 -7.17
CA PHE A 27 -5.56 5.99 -6.84
C PHE A 27 -5.03 5.05 -5.74
N PHE A 28 -3.81 4.54 -5.88
CA PHE A 28 -3.20 3.68 -4.87
C PHE A 28 -2.89 4.40 -3.56
N ILE A 29 -2.46 5.68 -3.61
CA ILE A 29 -2.25 6.47 -2.39
C ILE A 29 -3.57 6.59 -1.61
N VAL A 30 -4.67 6.93 -2.28
CA VAL A 30 -5.98 7.10 -1.65
C VAL A 30 -6.47 5.78 -1.03
N ILE A 31 -6.38 4.67 -1.77
CA ILE A 31 -6.71 3.35 -1.25
C ILE A 31 -5.82 2.97 -0.06
N GLY A 32 -4.53 3.27 -0.11
CA GLY A 32 -3.59 3.03 0.97
C GLY A 32 -3.98 3.78 2.25
N VAL A 33 -4.33 5.07 2.14
CA VAL A 33 -4.80 5.88 3.27
C VAL A 33 -6.09 5.32 3.85
N PHE A 34 -7.08 4.96 3.02
CA PHE A 34 -8.32 4.36 3.50
C PHE A 34 -8.09 3.03 4.22
N ASN A 35 -7.16 2.21 3.74
CA ASN A 35 -6.78 0.97 4.40
C ASN A 35 -6.16 1.21 5.79
N LEU A 36 -5.27 2.20 5.91
CA LEU A 36 -4.68 2.55 7.21
C LEU A 36 -5.71 3.14 8.19
N ILE A 37 -6.63 3.97 7.71
CA ILE A 37 -7.76 4.46 8.52
C ILE A 37 -8.60 3.28 9.00
N GLY A 38 -8.93 2.34 8.11
CA GLY A 38 -9.66 1.12 8.46
C GLY A 38 -8.93 0.28 9.51
N ALA A 39 -7.61 0.11 9.38
CA ALA A 39 -6.79 -0.60 10.36
C ALA A 39 -6.83 0.08 11.75
N VAL A 40 -6.72 1.41 11.80
CA VAL A 40 -6.83 2.17 13.05
C VAL A 40 -8.22 2.02 13.68
N LEU A 41 -9.29 2.14 12.89
CA LEU A 41 -10.65 1.95 13.39
C LEU A 41 -10.85 0.53 13.96
N LEU A 42 -10.35 -0.49 13.27
CA LEU A 42 -10.41 -1.87 13.75
C LEU A 42 -9.58 -2.08 15.02
N LEU A 43 -8.41 -1.46 15.15
CA LEU A 43 -7.62 -1.49 16.38
C LEU A 43 -8.38 -0.85 17.55
N THR A 44 -9.05 0.28 17.33
CA THR A 44 -9.87 0.91 18.39
C THR A 44 -11.01 -0.01 18.84
N ALA A 45 -11.59 -0.78 17.93
CA ALA A 45 -12.62 -1.76 18.27
C ALA A 45 -12.06 -2.93 19.10
N ILE A 46 -10.85 -3.40 18.80
CA ILE A 46 -10.16 -4.45 19.57
C ILE A 46 -9.83 -3.98 20.99
N TYR A 47 -9.23 -2.80 21.14
CA TYR A 47 -8.86 -2.30 22.48
C TYR A 47 -10.07 -1.89 23.31
N ARG A 48 -11.19 -1.52 22.68
CA ARG A 48 -12.44 -1.22 23.39
C ARG A 48 -12.95 -2.41 24.20
N SER A 49 -12.79 -3.64 23.70
CA SER A 49 -13.24 -4.83 24.46
C SER A 49 -12.37 -5.14 25.69
N GLU A 50 -11.18 -4.53 25.79
CA GLU A 50 -10.23 -4.77 26.89
C GLU A 50 -10.21 -3.64 27.92
N ILE A 51 -11.09 -2.63 27.80
CA ILE A 51 -11.12 -1.49 28.74
C ILE A 51 -11.47 -1.99 30.15
N PRO A 52 -10.60 -1.78 31.16
CA PRO A 52 -10.88 -2.21 32.52
C PRO A 52 -12.08 -1.44 33.12
N GLU A 53 -12.90 -2.13 33.91
CA GLU A 53 -14.12 -1.56 34.50
C GLU A 53 -13.85 -0.31 35.35
N SER A 54 -12.67 -0.18 35.95
CA SER A 54 -12.25 1.01 36.70
C SER A 54 -12.19 2.29 35.84
N TYR A 55 -11.89 2.18 34.55
CA TYR A 55 -11.95 3.32 33.62
C TYR A 55 -13.40 3.61 33.19
N LEU A 56 -14.23 2.56 33.09
CA LEU A 56 -15.66 2.69 32.81
C LEU A 56 -16.40 3.36 33.95
N GLU A 57 -15.97 3.21 35.19
CA GLU A 57 -16.59 3.84 36.35
C GLU A 57 -16.48 5.38 36.31
N ASN A 58 -15.33 5.89 35.90
CA ASN A 58 -15.01 7.32 35.87
C ASN A 58 -15.49 8.06 34.60
N LEU A 59 -16.08 7.35 33.63
CA LEU A 59 -16.58 7.95 32.40
C LEU A 59 -17.91 8.71 32.62
N PRO A 60 -18.16 9.81 31.88
CA PRO A 60 -19.47 10.45 31.85
C PRO A 60 -20.56 9.46 31.39
N ALA A 61 -21.76 9.57 31.96
CA ALA A 61 -22.87 8.65 31.67
C ALA A 61 -23.19 8.57 30.16
N GLU A 62 -23.10 9.69 29.44
CA GLU A 62 -23.30 9.79 28.00
C GLU A 62 -22.33 8.88 27.21
N VAL A 63 -21.05 8.88 27.58
CA VAL A 63 -20.03 8.06 26.91
C VAL A 63 -20.21 6.58 27.22
N LYS A 64 -20.62 6.22 28.44
CA LYS A 64 -20.96 4.83 28.80
C LYS A 64 -22.13 4.31 27.99
N THR A 65 -23.16 5.13 27.79
CA THR A 65 -24.34 4.79 26.99
C THR A 65 -23.97 4.56 25.52
N GLU A 66 -23.11 5.40 24.93
CA GLU A 66 -22.64 5.20 23.55
C GLU A 66 -21.70 4.00 23.40
N LEU A 67 -20.80 3.80 24.37
CA LEU A 67 -19.96 2.59 24.49
C LEU A 67 -20.78 1.32 24.77
N GLY A 68 -22.02 1.40 25.21
CA GLY A 68 -22.90 0.25 25.38
C GLY A 68 -23.65 -0.14 24.10
N LYS A 69 -23.89 0.82 23.19
CA LYS A 69 -24.73 0.64 22.00
C LYS A 69 -24.04 -0.06 20.84
N ALA A 70 -22.74 0.16 20.66
CA ALA A 70 -22.03 -0.38 19.51
C ALA A 70 -21.63 -1.83 19.77
N GLU A 71 -22.33 -2.78 19.15
CA GLU A 71 -21.97 -4.21 19.16
C GLU A 71 -20.55 -4.39 18.62
N VAL A 72 -19.65 -4.91 19.47
CA VAL A 72 -18.26 -5.14 19.07
C VAL A 72 -18.15 -6.55 18.48
N PRO A 73 -17.74 -6.69 17.21
CA PRO A 73 -17.50 -8.02 16.64
C PRO A 73 -16.43 -8.79 17.43
N PRO A 74 -16.51 -10.13 17.50
CA PRO A 74 -15.60 -10.95 18.30
C PRO A 74 -14.12 -10.68 17.98
N GLN A 75 -13.32 -10.45 19.03
CA GLN A 75 -11.91 -10.03 18.93
C GLN A 75 -11.06 -10.94 18.04
N ASN A 76 -11.28 -12.27 18.12
CA ASN A 76 -10.51 -13.26 17.38
C ASN A 76 -10.61 -13.12 15.84
N ARG A 77 -11.68 -12.49 15.34
CA ARG A 77 -11.85 -12.25 13.89
C ARG A 77 -11.19 -10.96 13.41
N LEU A 78 -10.99 -9.97 14.29
CA LEU A 78 -10.61 -8.61 13.88
C LEU A 78 -9.12 -8.46 13.56
N TRP A 79 -8.25 -9.20 14.24
CA TRP A 79 -6.80 -9.14 14.02
C TRP A 79 -6.39 -9.47 12.57
N GLY A 80 -7.10 -10.40 11.92
CA GLY A 80 -6.87 -10.72 10.50
C GLY A 80 -7.16 -9.53 9.58
N PHE A 81 -8.27 -8.83 9.83
CA PHE A 81 -8.63 -7.63 9.07
C PHE A 81 -7.69 -6.46 9.36
N VAL A 82 -7.28 -6.25 10.63
CA VAL A 82 -6.26 -5.24 10.98
C VAL A 82 -4.97 -5.51 10.22
N THR A 83 -4.46 -6.73 10.28
CA THR A 83 -3.19 -7.10 9.64
C THR A 83 -3.27 -6.93 8.13
N ASN A 84 -4.37 -7.37 7.50
CA ASN A 84 -4.58 -7.21 6.07
C ASN A 84 -4.66 -5.73 5.66
N ALA A 85 -5.47 -4.93 6.37
CA ALA A 85 -5.65 -3.51 6.08
C ALA A 85 -4.35 -2.72 6.31
N ALA A 86 -3.63 -2.97 7.42
CA ALA A 86 -2.36 -2.31 7.70
C ALA A 86 -1.31 -2.64 6.64
N LEU A 87 -1.12 -3.94 6.34
CA LEU A 87 -0.14 -4.39 5.35
C LEU A 87 -0.49 -3.90 3.94
N GLY A 88 -1.75 -4.05 3.53
CA GLY A 88 -2.25 -3.56 2.25
C GLY A 88 -2.10 -2.05 2.12
N GLY A 89 -2.42 -1.30 3.18
CA GLY A 89 -2.26 0.14 3.26
C GLY A 89 -0.82 0.59 2.98
N VAL A 90 0.16 -0.01 3.68
CA VAL A 90 1.59 0.29 3.48
C VAL A 90 2.02 -0.05 2.05
N ILE A 91 1.66 -1.23 1.55
CA ILE A 91 2.03 -1.66 0.19
C ILE A 91 1.46 -0.72 -0.86
N TYR A 92 0.18 -0.34 -0.76
CA TYR A 92 -0.45 0.58 -1.72
C TYR A 92 0.16 1.99 -1.67
N LEU A 93 0.54 2.50 -0.49
CA LEU A 93 1.26 3.77 -0.39
C LEU A 93 2.62 3.71 -1.08
N CYS A 94 3.37 2.61 -0.91
CA CYS A 94 4.64 2.40 -1.59
C CYS A 94 4.47 2.37 -3.11
N ILE A 95 3.54 1.55 -3.62
CA ILE A 95 3.22 1.46 -5.06
C ILE A 95 2.84 2.82 -5.61
N GLY A 96 1.93 3.52 -4.93
CA GLY A 96 1.45 4.83 -5.37
C GLY A 96 2.56 5.88 -5.39
N GLY A 97 3.42 5.88 -4.36
CA GLY A 97 4.58 6.75 -4.24
C GLY A 97 5.58 6.59 -5.39
N TRP A 98 6.03 5.36 -5.66
CA TRP A 98 6.96 5.11 -6.77
C TRP A 98 6.34 5.36 -8.13
N THR A 99 5.07 5.00 -8.34
CA THR A 99 4.37 5.24 -9.60
C THR A 99 4.27 6.73 -9.89
N ARG A 100 3.95 7.55 -8.87
CA ARG A 100 3.89 9.00 -9.01
C ARG A 100 5.26 9.63 -9.21
N SER A 101 6.29 9.13 -8.52
CA SER A 101 7.67 9.56 -8.71
C SER A 101 8.10 9.37 -10.18
N ALA A 102 7.86 8.18 -10.73
CA ALA A 102 8.14 7.89 -12.14
C ALA A 102 7.29 8.74 -13.10
N ALA A 103 6.01 8.98 -12.79
CA ALA A 103 5.16 9.88 -13.56
C ALA A 103 5.72 11.31 -13.63
N ALA A 104 6.21 11.83 -12.51
CA ALA A 104 6.81 13.17 -12.46
C ALA A 104 8.07 13.25 -13.34
N SER A 105 8.95 12.25 -13.28
CA SER A 105 10.15 12.19 -14.11
C SER A 105 9.83 12.07 -15.60
N PHE A 106 8.86 11.23 -15.98
CA PHE A 106 8.45 11.11 -17.39
C PHE A 106 7.73 12.35 -17.92
N SER A 107 7.01 13.08 -17.07
CA SER A 107 6.43 14.37 -17.46
C SER A 107 7.52 15.41 -17.74
N GLN A 108 8.66 15.35 -17.02
CA GLN A 108 9.76 16.30 -17.19
C GLN A 108 10.45 16.13 -18.54
N ILE A 109 10.60 14.89 -19.04
CA ILE A 109 11.15 14.57 -20.37
C ILE A 109 10.47 15.39 -21.49
N ALA A 110 9.15 15.55 -21.43
CA ALA A 110 8.41 16.27 -22.46
C ALA A 110 8.50 17.81 -22.34
N THR A 111 9.10 18.34 -21.27
CA THR A 111 9.08 19.76 -20.91
C THR A 111 10.47 20.38 -20.73
N THR A 112 11.53 19.56 -20.71
CA THR A 112 12.92 19.99 -20.58
C THR A 112 13.69 19.74 -21.88
N GLU A 113 14.74 20.51 -22.14
CA GLU A 113 15.68 20.24 -23.24
C GLU A 113 17.06 19.91 -22.66
N ASN A 114 17.80 19.00 -23.31
CA ASN A 114 19.17 18.59 -22.94
C ASN A 114 19.32 17.97 -21.55
N ARG A 115 18.26 17.37 -21.01
CA ARG A 115 18.29 16.66 -19.72
C ARG A 115 17.35 15.47 -19.66
N ASP A 116 16.95 14.96 -20.81
CA ASP A 116 15.85 14.02 -20.93
C ASP A 116 16.27 12.61 -20.48
N ILE A 117 17.51 12.20 -20.78
CA ILE A 117 18.09 10.93 -20.30
C ILE A 117 18.16 10.86 -18.76
N PRO A 118 18.68 11.87 -18.03
CA PRO A 118 18.62 11.88 -16.57
C PRO A 118 17.19 11.70 -16.02
N HIS A 119 16.21 12.40 -16.58
CA HIS A 119 14.81 12.24 -16.18
C HIS A 119 14.27 10.83 -16.47
N LEU A 120 14.66 10.23 -17.60
CA LEU A 120 14.35 8.84 -17.91
C LEU A 120 14.94 7.89 -16.86
N MET A 121 16.21 8.09 -16.49
CA MET A 121 16.89 7.26 -15.49
C MET A 121 16.24 7.38 -14.09
N ASP A 122 15.83 8.57 -13.68
CA ASP A 122 15.12 8.78 -12.41
C ASP A 122 13.77 8.04 -12.38
N GLY A 123 13.02 8.12 -13.49
CA GLY A 123 11.76 7.40 -13.62
C GLY A 123 11.93 5.88 -13.61
N LEU A 124 12.92 5.37 -14.36
CA LEU A 124 13.27 3.96 -14.38
C LEU A 124 13.76 3.45 -13.03
N SER A 125 14.53 4.25 -12.29
CA SER A 125 14.99 3.91 -10.94
C SER A 125 13.80 3.73 -9.99
N SER A 126 12.82 4.64 -10.05
CA SER A 126 11.58 4.53 -9.27
C SER A 126 10.79 3.26 -9.61
N LEU A 127 10.67 2.94 -10.90
CA LEU A 127 10.03 1.69 -11.34
C LEU A 127 10.81 0.45 -10.89
N ASN A 128 12.14 0.49 -10.97
CA ASN A 128 13.00 -0.60 -10.51
C ASN A 128 12.82 -0.87 -9.01
N SER A 129 12.70 0.18 -8.18
CA SER A 129 12.38 0.01 -6.75
C SER A 129 11.02 -0.68 -6.54
N MET A 130 9.99 -0.27 -7.29
CA MET A 130 8.67 -0.90 -7.20
C MET A 130 8.70 -2.39 -7.59
N TYR A 131 9.34 -2.71 -8.72
CA TYR A 131 9.48 -4.11 -9.16
C TYR A 131 10.39 -4.92 -8.25
N SER A 132 11.41 -4.31 -7.63
CA SER A 132 12.24 -4.96 -6.62
C SER A 132 11.41 -5.35 -5.40
N LEU A 133 10.52 -4.48 -4.92
CA LEU A 133 9.60 -4.84 -3.84
C LEU A 133 8.71 -6.02 -4.24
N PHE A 134 8.08 -5.98 -5.42
CA PHE A 134 7.24 -7.08 -5.90
C PHE A 134 8.00 -8.38 -6.03
N TYR A 135 9.21 -8.33 -6.59
CA TYR A 135 10.08 -9.48 -6.69
C TYR A 135 10.37 -10.07 -5.31
N THR A 136 10.78 -9.25 -4.35
CA THR A 136 11.08 -9.71 -2.98
C THR A 136 9.85 -10.31 -2.30
N LEU A 137 8.69 -9.65 -2.38
CA LEU A 137 7.45 -10.15 -1.80
C LEU A 137 7.01 -11.48 -2.44
N LEU A 138 7.08 -11.59 -3.77
CA LEU A 138 6.73 -12.82 -4.48
C LEU A 138 7.63 -13.98 -4.10
N VAL A 139 8.95 -13.75 -4.00
CA VAL A 139 9.90 -14.78 -3.58
C VAL A 139 9.60 -15.24 -2.15
N ILE A 140 9.37 -14.30 -1.22
CA ILE A 140 9.01 -14.64 0.17
C ILE A 140 7.71 -15.44 0.21
N MET A 141 6.67 -14.98 -0.49
CA MET A 141 5.37 -15.66 -0.54
C MET A 141 5.50 -17.07 -1.13
N LEU A 142 6.28 -17.24 -2.19
CA LEU A 142 6.52 -18.55 -2.81
C LEU A 142 7.22 -19.50 -1.84
N ILE A 143 8.24 -19.03 -1.11
CA ILE A 143 8.94 -19.84 -0.11
C ILE A 143 7.96 -20.28 0.99
N PHE A 144 7.20 -19.34 1.56
CA PHE A 144 6.20 -19.67 2.59
C PHE A 144 5.15 -20.66 2.07
N PHE A 145 4.68 -20.48 0.84
CA PHE A 145 3.72 -21.38 0.21
C PHE A 145 4.28 -22.80 0.07
N VAL A 146 5.50 -22.96 -0.47
CA VAL A 146 6.13 -24.28 -0.64
C VAL A 146 6.36 -24.96 0.72
N VAL A 147 6.85 -24.22 1.70
CA VAL A 147 7.12 -24.75 3.04
C VAL A 147 5.83 -25.19 3.73
N THR A 148 4.79 -24.35 3.73
CA THR A 148 3.49 -24.70 4.33
C THR A 148 2.83 -25.88 3.63
N MET A 149 2.86 -25.92 2.30
CA MET A 149 2.35 -27.05 1.52
C MET A 149 3.11 -28.35 1.83
N GLY A 150 4.44 -28.31 1.94
CA GLY A 150 5.23 -29.48 2.30
C GLY A 150 4.90 -30.01 3.70
N MET A 151 4.76 -29.10 4.69
CA MET A 151 4.38 -29.47 6.05
C MET A 151 2.98 -30.09 6.13
N THR A 152 1.99 -29.51 5.44
CA THR A 152 0.62 -30.04 5.45
C THR A 152 0.53 -31.40 4.75
N LEU A 153 1.24 -31.58 3.64
CA LEU A 153 1.34 -32.88 2.95
C LEU A 153 1.98 -33.94 3.86
N TYR A 154 3.12 -33.61 4.49
CA TYR A 154 3.79 -34.52 5.41
C TYR A 154 2.88 -34.92 6.58
N ALA A 155 2.21 -33.96 7.21
CA ALA A 155 1.30 -34.21 8.32
C ALA A 155 0.13 -35.12 7.90
N THR A 156 -0.42 -34.93 6.70
CA THR A 156 -1.53 -35.73 6.17
C THR A 156 -1.14 -37.17 5.85
N ILE A 157 0.11 -37.41 5.39
CA ILE A 157 0.61 -38.75 5.09
C ILE A 157 0.90 -39.55 6.37
N MET A 158 1.31 -38.86 7.44
CA MET A 158 1.72 -39.48 8.70
C MET A 158 0.60 -39.64 9.74
N SER A 159 -0.57 -39.04 9.49
CA SER A 159 -1.78 -39.19 10.31
C SER A 159 -2.61 -40.40 9.88
#